data_AF-A0A0K8SYA1-F1
#
_entry.id   AF-A0A0K8SYA1-F1
#
_cell.length_a   1.000
_cell.length_b   1.000
_cell.length_c   1.000
_cell.angle_alpha   90.00
_cell.angle_beta   90.00
_cell.angle_gamma   90.00
#
_symmetry.space_group_name_H-M   'P 1'
#
loop_
_entity.id
_entity.type
_entity.pdbx_description
1 polymer ?
#
loop_
_entity_poly.entity_id
_entity_poly.type
_entity_poly.pdbx_seq_one_letter_code
_entity_poly.pdbx_strand_id
1 'polypeptide(L)'
;MSMNGDQPSDQEDPQPGTAGGRDTMRTINRTLRQMKHLLANFNGPARESTSGIPRSLFAEIDAWDPDETGALSAASFFNNFDAVTTDLTSEQRVRLLRAKTKGSAKQFLIDHCELAEEEAPYE
;
A
#
# COMPACT_ATOMS: atom_id res chain seq x y z
N MET A 1 -3.54 -40.59 70.23
CA MET A 1 -4.01 -39.20 70.36
C MET A 1 -2.95 -38.32 69.71
N SER A 2 -3.24 -37.80 68.52
CA SER A 2 -2.34 -36.87 67.83
C SER A 2 -2.68 -35.45 68.25
N MET A 3 -1.68 -34.64 68.61
CA MET A 3 -1.79 -33.18 68.55
C MET A 3 -0.52 -32.59 67.95
N ASN A 4 -0.75 -31.81 66.91
CA ASN A 4 0.18 -30.97 66.18
C ASN A 4 0.62 -29.76 67.00
N GLY A 5 1.72 -29.15 66.56
CA GLY A 5 2.17 -27.79 66.88
C GLY A 5 3.70 -27.77 66.75
N ASP A 6 4.37 -26.94 65.96
CA ASP A 6 3.97 -25.67 65.37
C ASP A 6 5.01 -25.33 64.28
N GLN A 7 4.56 -24.78 63.15
CA GLN A 7 5.39 -24.26 62.06
C GLN A 7 5.09 -22.76 61.97
N PRO A 8 6.08 -21.85 62.03
CA PRO A 8 5.90 -20.51 61.53
C PRO A 8 6.45 -20.45 60.10
N SER A 9 5.62 -20.01 59.16
CA SER A 9 6.07 -19.62 57.84
C SER A 9 5.53 -18.23 57.54
N ASP A 10 6.47 -17.30 57.47
CA ASP A 10 6.54 -16.13 56.59
C ASP A 10 5.28 -15.81 55.78
N GLN A 11 4.67 -14.69 56.16
CA GLN A 11 4.50 -13.52 55.30
C GLN A 11 4.75 -13.72 53.81
N GLU A 12 3.68 -13.82 53.00
CA GLU A 12 3.66 -13.26 51.65
C GLU A 12 2.28 -12.66 51.34
N ASP A 13 2.32 -11.37 51.03
CA ASP A 13 1.23 -10.50 50.57
C ASP A 13 0.70 -11.01 49.21
N PRO A 14 -0.61 -11.22 48.99
CA PRO A 14 -1.11 -11.58 47.68
C PRO A 14 -1.18 -10.36 46.75
N GLN A 15 -0.15 -10.20 45.92
CA GLN A 15 -0.06 -9.25 44.83
C GLN A 15 -1.21 -9.42 43.81
N PRO A 16 -1.80 -8.33 43.27
CA PRO A 16 -2.99 -8.39 42.43
C PRO A 16 -2.67 -8.74 40.97
N GLY A 17 -3.55 -9.52 40.35
CA GLY A 17 -3.93 -9.36 38.94
C GLY A 17 -3.07 -10.04 37.86
N THR A 18 -3.32 -11.33 37.60
CA THR A 18 -3.02 -11.95 36.30
C THR A 18 -4.30 -12.37 35.58
N ALA A 19 -5.25 -11.45 35.44
CA ALA A 19 -6.37 -11.59 34.49
C ALA A 19 -5.99 -11.04 33.09
N GLY A 20 -5.06 -10.08 33.01
CA GLY A 20 -4.76 -9.35 31.77
C GLY A 20 -4.08 -10.15 30.65
N GLY A 21 -3.31 -11.21 30.96
CA GLY A 21 -2.54 -11.94 29.95
C GLY A 21 -3.38 -12.67 28.90
N ARG A 22 -4.55 -13.21 29.29
CA ARG A 22 -5.46 -13.90 28.35
C ARG A 22 -6.18 -12.93 27.44
N ASP A 23 -6.62 -11.80 27.98
CA ASP A 23 -7.30 -10.76 27.22
C ASP A 23 -6.34 -10.02 26.28
N THR A 24 -5.11 -9.76 26.71
CA THR A 24 -4.06 -9.21 25.86
C THR A 24 -3.69 -10.17 24.73
N MET A 25 -3.50 -11.48 25.01
CA MET A 25 -3.19 -12.47 23.98
C MET A 25 -4.33 -12.64 22.96
N ARG A 26 -5.59 -12.54 23.41
CA ARG A 26 -6.78 -12.58 22.55
C ARG A 26 -6.90 -11.32 21.70
N THR A 27 -6.55 -10.16 22.27
CA THR A 27 -6.52 -8.87 21.56
C THR A 27 -5.43 -8.89 20.50
N ILE A 28 -4.21 -9.31 20.84
CA ILE A 28 -3.10 -9.46 19.89
C ILE A 28 -3.48 -10.39 18.75
N ASN A 29 -4.08 -11.55 19.03
CA ASN A 29 -4.53 -12.48 17.98
C ASN A 29 -5.64 -11.92 17.08
N ARG A 30 -6.51 -11.07 17.62
CA ARG A 30 -7.55 -10.37 16.85
C ARG A 30 -6.93 -9.28 15.97
N THR A 31 -6.02 -8.48 16.53
CA THR A 31 -5.28 -7.45 15.79
C THR A 31 -4.42 -8.07 14.69
N LEU A 32 -3.71 -9.19 14.95
CA LEU A 32 -2.91 -9.87 13.93
C LEU A 32 -3.77 -10.42 12.79
N ARG A 33 -4.97 -10.92 13.09
CA ARG A 33 -5.94 -11.35 12.07
C ARG A 33 -6.46 -10.17 11.26
N GLN A 34 -6.77 -9.05 11.91
CA GLN A 34 -7.17 -7.82 11.23
C GLN A 34 -6.04 -7.28 10.34
N MET A 35 -4.79 -7.28 10.82
CA MET A 35 -3.63 -6.89 10.03
C MET A 35 -3.38 -7.85 8.88
N LYS A 36 -3.52 -9.17 9.08
CA LYS A 36 -3.43 -10.15 7.99
C LYS A 36 -4.53 -9.94 6.95
N HIS A 37 -5.74 -9.56 7.37
CA HIS A 37 -6.84 -9.25 6.45
C HIS A 37 -6.59 -7.94 5.69
N LEU A 38 -6.08 -6.90 6.36
CA LEU A 38 -5.68 -5.64 5.72
C LEU A 38 -4.52 -5.85 4.76
N LEU A 39 -3.51 -6.64 5.12
CA LEU A 39 -2.38 -6.99 4.25
C LEU A 39 -2.80 -7.92 3.11
N ALA A 40 -3.75 -8.82 3.34
CA ALA A 40 -4.33 -9.67 2.28
C ALA A 40 -5.26 -8.87 1.36
N ASN A 41 -5.90 -7.79 1.81
CA ASN A 41 -6.63 -6.85 0.96
C ASN A 41 -5.70 -5.86 0.25
N PHE A 42 -4.57 -5.47 0.87
CA PHE A 42 -3.52 -4.66 0.21
C PHE A 42 -2.73 -5.47 -0.83
N ASN A 43 -2.57 -6.79 -0.62
CA ASN A 43 -2.06 -7.73 -1.62
C ASN A 43 -3.17 -8.36 -2.49
N GLY A 44 -4.43 -8.14 -2.14
CA GLY A 44 -5.57 -8.26 -3.03
C GLY A 44 -5.44 -7.16 -4.06
N PRO A 45 -5.84 -7.40 -5.32
CA PRO A 45 -5.40 -6.58 -6.42
C PRO A 45 -5.81 -5.12 -6.22
N ALA A 46 -4.85 -4.26 -5.92
CA ALA A 46 -4.76 -2.97 -6.63
C ALA A 46 -4.45 -3.21 -8.13
N ARG A 47 -5.12 -4.19 -8.76
CA ARG A 47 -4.83 -4.75 -10.08
C ARG A 47 -6.09 -4.81 -10.95
N GLU A 48 -6.95 -3.80 -10.89
CA GLU A 48 -7.85 -3.56 -12.04
C GLU A 48 -7.50 -2.31 -12.83
N SER A 49 -6.75 -1.36 -12.25
CA SER A 49 -6.26 -0.17 -12.97
C SER A 49 -4.95 -0.41 -13.74
N THR A 50 -4.09 -1.34 -13.30
CA THR A 50 -2.81 -1.68 -13.99
C THR A 50 -2.81 -3.07 -14.64
N SER A 51 -3.98 -3.67 -14.82
CA SER A 51 -4.13 -5.02 -15.40
C SER A 51 -3.41 -5.13 -16.73
N GLY A 52 -2.34 -5.92 -16.76
CA GLY A 52 -1.58 -6.21 -17.98
C GLY A 52 -0.38 -5.32 -18.26
N ILE A 53 -0.06 -4.32 -17.41
CA ILE A 53 1.19 -3.55 -17.53
C ILE A 53 2.26 -4.20 -16.63
N PRO A 54 3.38 -4.71 -17.20
CA PRO A 54 4.47 -5.25 -16.40
C PRO A 54 5.05 -4.21 -15.43
N ARG A 55 5.25 -4.60 -14.16
CA ARG A 55 5.85 -3.72 -13.14
C ARG A 55 7.26 -3.24 -13.52
N SER A 56 7.99 -4.01 -14.33
CA SER A 56 9.29 -3.61 -14.86
C SER A 56 9.22 -2.31 -15.67
N LEU A 57 8.16 -2.10 -16.47
CA LEU A 57 8.00 -0.87 -17.27
C LEU A 57 7.78 0.37 -16.38
N PHE A 58 7.19 0.18 -15.20
CA PHE A 58 7.10 1.25 -14.21
C PHE A 58 8.45 1.54 -13.52
N ALA A 59 9.41 0.61 -13.52
CA ALA A 59 10.74 0.90 -13.00
C ALA A 59 11.65 1.51 -14.08
N GLU A 60 11.38 1.21 -15.35
CA GLU A 60 12.19 1.61 -16.49
C GLU A 60 11.90 3.03 -16.99
N ILE A 61 10.65 3.48 -16.84
CA ILE A 61 10.24 4.84 -17.22
C ILE A 61 10.32 5.76 -16.01
N ASP A 62 11.14 6.80 -16.09
CA ASP A 62 11.20 7.83 -15.05
C ASP A 62 9.94 8.69 -15.05
N ALA A 63 9.60 9.23 -13.86
CA ALA A 63 8.53 10.21 -13.78
C ALA A 63 8.98 11.50 -14.47
N TRP A 64 8.14 12.05 -15.34
CA TRP A 64 8.42 13.25 -16.10
C TRP A 64 7.50 14.39 -15.68
N ASP A 65 8.12 15.52 -15.34
CA ASP A 65 7.45 16.78 -15.04
C ASP A 65 8.02 17.85 -15.98
N PRO A 66 7.23 18.41 -16.91
CA PRO A 66 7.73 19.44 -17.82
C PRO A 66 8.09 20.76 -17.11
N ASP A 67 7.56 20.99 -15.90
CA ASP A 67 7.80 22.21 -15.12
C ASP A 67 9.07 22.10 -14.25
N GLU A 68 9.68 20.91 -14.16
CA GLU A 68 10.89 20.68 -13.38
C GLU A 68 12.14 21.26 -14.06
N THR A 69 13.03 21.87 -13.26
CA THR A 69 14.27 22.46 -13.79
C THR A 69 15.20 21.36 -14.29
N GLY A 70 15.48 21.36 -15.60
CA GLY A 70 16.28 20.31 -16.24
C GLY A 70 15.44 19.14 -16.78
N ALA A 71 14.11 19.28 -16.82
CA ALA A 71 13.23 18.29 -17.42
C ALA A 71 13.62 17.98 -18.87
N LEU A 72 13.45 16.71 -19.24
CA LEU A 72 13.55 16.29 -20.63
C LEU A 72 12.52 17.03 -21.48
N SER A 73 12.85 17.31 -22.74
CA SER A 73 11.85 17.80 -23.68
C SER A 73 10.73 16.76 -23.86
N ALA A 74 9.51 17.22 -24.16
CA ALA A 74 8.39 16.33 -24.43
C ALA A 74 8.73 15.29 -25.50
N ALA A 75 9.37 15.72 -26.60
CA ALA A 75 9.81 14.82 -27.67
C ALA A 75 10.78 13.74 -27.16
N SER A 76 11.74 14.10 -26.31
CA SER A 76 12.70 13.16 -25.73
C SER A 76 12.01 12.14 -24.81
N PHE A 77 11.11 12.61 -23.96
CA PHE A 77 10.33 11.74 -23.07
C PHE A 77 9.45 10.77 -23.88
N PHE A 78 8.67 11.27 -24.84
CA PHE A 78 7.77 10.42 -25.63
C PHE A 78 8.53 9.43 -26.52
N ASN A 79 9.71 9.78 -27.04
CA ASN A 79 10.54 8.83 -27.78
C ASN A 79 11.02 7.66 -26.90
N ASN A 80 11.45 7.95 -25.66
CA ASN A 80 11.83 6.91 -24.71
C ASN A 80 10.60 6.09 -24.28
N PHE A 81 9.49 6.76 -23.99
CA PHE A 81 8.24 6.13 -23.61
C PHE A 81 7.72 5.17 -24.69
N ASP A 82 7.72 5.58 -25.96
CA ASP A 82 7.28 4.73 -27.07
C ASP A 82 8.18 3.51 -27.25
N ALA A 83 9.50 3.69 -27.15
CA ALA A 83 10.47 2.60 -27.24
C ALA A 83 10.30 1.53 -26.16
N VAL A 84 9.95 1.94 -24.93
CA VAL A 84 9.75 1.04 -23.78
C VAL A 84 8.35 0.42 -23.76
N THR A 85 7.38 1.05 -24.42
CA THR A 85 5.96 0.64 -24.39
C THR A 85 5.46 0.03 -25.69
N THR A 86 6.36 -0.38 -26.59
CA THR A 86 6.05 -0.98 -27.90
C THR A 86 5.01 -2.08 -27.82
N ASP A 87 5.13 -2.96 -26.83
CA ASP A 87 4.29 -4.16 -26.66
C ASP A 87 2.99 -3.90 -25.88
N LEU A 88 2.77 -2.67 -25.40
CA LEU A 88 1.55 -2.29 -24.68
C LEU A 88 0.45 -1.82 -25.62
N THR A 89 -0.80 -2.11 -25.24
CA THR A 89 -1.97 -1.57 -25.92
C THR A 89 -2.09 -0.06 -25.68
N SER A 90 -2.80 0.65 -26.56
CA SER A 90 -3.00 2.11 -26.43
C SER A 90 -3.57 2.50 -25.06
N GLU A 91 -4.51 1.72 -24.53
CA GLU A 91 -5.12 1.98 -23.22
C GLU A 91 -4.11 1.82 -22.07
N GLN A 92 -3.28 0.77 -22.13
CA GLN A 92 -2.19 0.54 -21.18
C GLN A 92 -1.14 1.65 -21.22
N ARG A 93 -0.80 2.13 -22.42
CA ARG A 93 0.11 3.26 -22.62
C ARG A 93 -0.45 4.53 -21.99
N VAL A 94 -1.72 4.86 -22.20
CA VAL A 94 -2.34 6.05 -21.60
C VAL A 94 -2.36 5.97 -20.07
N ARG A 95 -2.66 4.80 -19.49
CA ARG A 95 -2.62 4.62 -18.03
C ARG A 95 -1.21 4.76 -17.48
N LEU A 96 -0.21 4.17 -18.14
CA LEU A 96 1.19 4.30 -17.74
C LEU A 96 1.67 5.75 -17.88
N LEU A 97 1.27 6.44 -18.94
CA LEU A 97 1.57 7.85 -19.17
C LEU A 97 0.99 8.74 -18.06
N ARG A 98 -0.26 8.53 -17.65
CA ARG A 98 -0.88 9.23 -16.49
C ARG A 98 -0.14 8.97 -15.18
N ALA A 99 0.36 7.75 -14.98
CA ALA A 99 1.13 7.41 -13.77
C ALA A 99 2.55 8.00 -13.78
N LYS A 100 3.11 8.26 -14.97
CA LYS A 100 4.48 8.74 -15.16
C LYS A 100 4.60 10.23 -15.39
N THR A 101 3.52 10.93 -15.73
CA THR A 101 3.51 12.38 -15.84
C THR A 101 3.14 13.06 -14.52
N LYS A 102 3.73 14.23 -14.29
CA LYS A 102 3.47 15.10 -13.13
C LYS A 102 3.19 16.52 -13.58
N GLY A 103 2.89 17.40 -12.62
CA GLY A 103 2.72 18.83 -12.86
C GLY A 103 1.65 19.15 -13.90
N SER A 104 1.95 20.12 -14.76
CA SER A 104 1.06 20.55 -15.84
C SER A 104 0.78 19.46 -16.87
N ALA A 105 1.72 18.54 -17.13
CA ALA A 105 1.50 17.43 -18.06
C ALA A 105 0.42 16.46 -17.56
N LYS A 106 0.40 16.18 -16.25
CA LYS A 106 -0.65 15.36 -15.66
C LYS A 106 -2.01 16.05 -15.77
N GLN A 107 -2.06 17.36 -15.48
CA GLN A 107 -3.29 18.14 -15.60
C GLN A 107 -3.82 18.15 -17.04
N PHE A 108 -2.93 18.34 -18.02
CA PHE A 108 -3.28 18.25 -19.44
C PHE A 108 -3.93 16.90 -19.81
N LEU A 109 -3.40 15.79 -19.29
CA LEU A 109 -3.99 14.46 -19.55
C LEU A 109 -5.31 14.20 -18.81
N ILE A 110 -5.60 14.93 -17.73
CA ILE A 110 -6.90 14.89 -17.06
C ILE A 110 -7.91 15.69 -17.89
N ASP A 111 -7.54 16.91 -18.30
CA ASP A 111 -8.42 17.83 -19.01
C ASP A 111 -8.75 17.37 -20.44
N HIS A 112 -7.84 16.62 -21.08
CA HIS A 112 -7.93 16.29 -22.51
C HIS A 112 -8.03 14.79 -22.84
N CYS A 113 -7.88 13.87 -21.89
CA CYS A 113 -8.19 12.47 -22.14
C CYS A 113 -9.53 12.08 -21.49
N GLU A 114 -10.57 11.95 -22.32
CA GLU A 114 -11.90 11.44 -21.96
C GLU A 114 -11.93 9.94 -21.57
N LEU A 115 -10.76 9.32 -21.34
CA LEU A 115 -10.67 8.04 -20.63
C LEU A 115 -11.09 8.31 -19.18
N ALA A 116 -12.40 8.28 -19.01
CA ALA A 116 -13.16 8.62 -17.82
C ALA A 116 -12.48 8.06 -16.58
N GLU A 117 -12.22 8.95 -15.65
CA GLU A 117 -12.09 8.61 -14.25
C GLU A 117 -13.44 8.06 -13.78
N GLU A 118 -13.66 6.75 -13.95
CA GLU A 118 -14.58 6.04 -13.07
C GLU A 118 -13.78 5.58 -11.85
N GLU A 119 -13.41 6.53 -10.99
CA GLU A 119 -13.34 6.27 -9.55
C GLU A 119 -13.58 7.61 -8.85
N ALA A 120 -14.86 8.00 -8.77
CA ALA A 120 -15.32 9.04 -7.88
C ALA A 120 -14.83 8.75 -6.46
N PRO A 121 -14.35 9.76 -5.70
CA PRO A 121 -14.03 9.57 -4.29
C PRO A 121 -15.33 9.20 -3.56
N TYR A 122 -15.31 8.06 -2.87
CA TYR A 122 -16.41 7.60 -2.01
C TYR A 122 -16.93 8.74 -1.11
N GLU A 123 -18.25 9.01 -1.12
CA GLU A 123 -18.95 9.76 -0.06
C GLU A 123 -19.14 8.89 1.20
#